data_AF-A0A357AHD0-F1
#
_entry.id   AF-A0A357AHD0-F1
#
_cell.length_a   1.000
_cell.length_b   1.000
_cell.length_c   1.000
_cell.angle_alpha   90.00
_cell.angle_beta   90.00
_cell.angle_gamma   90.00
#
_symmetry.space_group_name_H-M   'P 1'
#
loop_
_entity.id
_entity.type
_entity.pdbx_description
1 polymer ?
#
loop_
_entity_poly.entity_id
_entity_poly.type
_entity_poly.pdbx_seq_one_letter_code
_entity_poly.pdbx_strand_id
1 'polypeptide(L)'
;MENQKTSVFSNGLIWFGAAVSIAEILTGTLIAPLGFVKGLGAILLGHAIGCILMYFAGLIGARTEKSAMDTVKISFGSKGALLFSVLNILQLVGWTAVMIIGGARATG
;
A
#
# COMPACT_ATOMS: atom_id res chain seq x y z
N MET A 1 26.23 -0.63 10.96
CA MET A 1 25.37 -0.97 9.80
C MET A 1 25.35 0.25 8.91
N GLU A 2 25.90 0.13 7.71
CA GLU A 2 25.95 1.22 6.74
C GLU A 2 24.53 1.59 6.31
N ASN A 3 24.19 2.88 6.36
CA ASN A 3 22.86 3.41 6.04
C ASN A 3 22.63 3.32 4.53
N GLN A 4 22.33 2.13 4.02
CA GLN A 4 22.12 1.90 2.60
C GLN A 4 20.78 2.53 2.17
N LYS A 5 20.87 3.74 1.62
CA LYS A 5 19.74 4.38 0.94
C LYS A 5 19.45 3.59 -0.35
N THR A 6 18.19 3.23 -0.57
CA THR A 6 17.77 2.52 -1.78
C THR A 6 17.76 3.47 -2.97
N SER A 7 18.20 2.99 -4.14
CA SER A 7 18.14 3.77 -5.38
C SER A 7 16.68 3.95 -5.85
N VAL A 8 16.41 4.97 -6.66
CA VAL A 8 15.08 5.20 -7.26
C VAL A 8 14.64 3.99 -8.08
N PHE A 9 15.57 3.38 -8.81
CA PHE A 9 15.29 2.18 -9.59
C PHE A 9 14.92 0.98 -8.70
N SER A 10 15.69 0.76 -7.62
CA SER A 10 15.38 -0.30 -6.63
C SER A 10 14.02 -0.09 -5.99
N ASN A 11 13.70 1.16 -5.60
CA ASN A 11 12.38 1.49 -5.07
C ASN A 11 11.27 1.25 -6.11
N GLY A 12 11.51 1.60 -7.37
CA GLY A 12 10.59 1.31 -8.47
C GLY A 12 10.30 -0.18 -8.62
N LEU A 13 11.32 -1.04 -8.53
CA LEU A 13 11.15 -2.49 -8.58
C LEU A 13 10.39 -3.04 -7.36
N ILE A 14 10.62 -2.50 -6.16
CA ILE A 14 9.86 -2.90 -4.95
C ILE A 14 8.37 -2.57 -5.12
N TRP A 15 8.06 -1.36 -5.59
CA TRP A 15 6.68 -0.95 -5.84
C TRP A 15 6.03 -1.71 -6.99
N PHE A 16 6.77 -2.01 -8.05
CA PHE A 16 6.28 -2.85 -9.14
C PHE A 16 5.94 -4.26 -8.64
N GLY A 17 6.83 -4.90 -7.88
CA GLY A 17 6.57 -6.21 -7.29
C GLY A 17 5.38 -6.20 -6.33
N ALA A 18 5.20 -5.12 -5.57
CA ALA A 18 4.05 -4.94 -4.68
C ALA A 18 2.73 -4.74 -5.45
N ALA A 19 2.77 -4.07 -6.61
CA ALA A 19 1.59 -3.77 -7.43
C ALA A 19 1.12 -4.96 -8.29
N VAL A 20 1.98 -5.96 -8.53
CA VAL A 20 1.57 -7.22 -9.16
C VAL A 20 1.08 -8.16 -8.06
N SER A 21 -0.19 -8.03 -7.65
CA SER A 21 -0.76 -8.86 -6.60
C SER A 21 -2.16 -9.40 -6.94
N ILE A 22 -2.64 -10.33 -6.10
CA ILE A 22 -3.98 -10.91 -6.24
C ILE A 22 -5.08 -9.86 -6.08
N ALA A 23 -4.79 -8.77 -5.36
CA ALA A 23 -5.74 -7.69 -5.12
C ALA A 23 -6.09 -6.96 -6.41
N GLU A 24 -5.10 -6.68 -7.26
CA GLU A 24 -5.29 -6.01 -8.55
C GLU A 24 -6.03 -6.92 -9.53
N ILE A 25 -5.72 -8.22 -9.53
CA ILE A 25 -6.44 -9.21 -10.35
C ILE A 25 -7.92 -9.25 -9.93
N LEU A 26 -8.21 -9.39 -8.64
CA LEU A 26 -9.59 -9.39 -8.12
C LEU A 26 -10.29 -8.06 -8.37
N THR A 27 -9.61 -6.93 -8.20
CA THR A 27 -10.19 -5.62 -8.52
C THR A 27 -10.55 -5.54 -9.99
N GLY A 28 -9.67 -6.03 -10.88
CA GLY A 28 -9.91 -6.12 -12.32
C GLY A 28 -11.16 -6.95 -12.66
N THR A 29 -11.36 -8.10 -12.02
CA THR A 29 -12.58 -8.91 -12.23
C THR A 29 -13.83 -8.22 -11.71
N LEU A 30 -13.76 -7.52 -10.57
CA LEU A 30 -14.88 -6.79 -9.99
C LEU A 30 -15.32 -5.60 -10.85
N ILE A 31 -14.38 -4.90 -11.50
CA ILE A 31 -14.70 -3.76 -12.36
C ILE A 31 -14.92 -4.14 -13.83
N ALA A 32 -14.71 -5.41 -14.21
CA ALA A 32 -14.92 -5.91 -15.56
C ALA A 32 -16.31 -5.57 -16.15
N PRO A 33 -17.43 -5.62 -15.39
CA PRO A 33 -18.76 -5.27 -15.90
C PRO A 33 -18.91 -3.80 -16.35
N LEU A 34 -18.01 -2.89 -15.95
CA LEU A 34 -18.02 -1.50 -16.40
C LEU A 34 -17.62 -1.36 -17.88
N GLY A 35 -17.02 -2.39 -18.46
CA GLY A 35 -16.42 -2.35 -19.79
C GLY A 35 -15.04 -1.66 -19.78
N PHE A 36 -14.27 -1.85 -20.86
CA PHE A 36 -12.86 -1.46 -20.92
C PHE A 36 -12.62 0.02 -20.65
N VAL A 37 -13.40 0.91 -21.30
CA VAL A 37 -13.19 2.37 -21.21
C VAL A 37 -13.44 2.89 -19.79
N LYS A 38 -14.58 2.51 -19.19
CA LYS A 38 -14.94 2.95 -17.83
C LYS A 38 -14.06 2.29 -16.77
N GLY A 39 -13.73 1.01 -16.94
CA GLY A 39 -12.80 0.29 -16.07
C GLY A 39 -11.41 0.93 -16.07
N LEU A 40 -10.85 1.23 -17.25
CA LEU A 40 -9.57 1.93 -17.37
C LEU A 40 -9.63 3.34 -16.75
N GLY A 41 -10.72 4.08 -16.98
CA GLY A 41 -10.94 5.37 -16.34
C GLY A 41 -10.96 5.29 -14.81
N ALA A 42 -11.63 4.28 -14.25
CA ALA A 42 -11.66 4.05 -12.81
C ALA A 42 -10.28 3.71 -12.24
N ILE A 43 -9.49 2.88 -12.94
CA ILE A 43 -8.10 2.55 -12.54
C ILE A 43 -7.25 3.82 -12.51
N LEU A 44 -7.28 4.63 -13.57
CA LEU A 44 -6.47 5.85 -13.67
C LEU A 44 -6.84 6.89 -12.61
N LEU A 45 -8.15 7.08 -12.37
CA LEU A 45 -8.63 7.99 -11.33
C LEU A 45 -8.22 7.51 -9.93
N GLY A 46 -8.37 6.22 -9.65
CA GLY A 46 -7.94 5.61 -8.39
C GLY A 46 -6.43 5.79 -8.15
N HIS A 47 -5.62 5.56 -9.19
CA HIS A 47 -4.17 5.78 -9.12
C HIS A 47 -3.81 7.24 -8.90
N ALA A 48 -4.45 8.19 -9.60
CA ALA A 48 -4.19 9.60 -9.40
C ALA A 48 -4.44 10.01 -7.94
N ILE A 49 -5.58 9.63 -7.37
CA ILE A 49 -5.92 9.94 -5.97
C ILE A 49 -4.94 9.25 -5.02
N GLY A 50 -4.69 7.95 -5.20
CA GLY A 50 -3.79 7.18 -4.34
C GLY A 50 -2.35 7.68 -4.36
N CYS A 51 -1.80 7.94 -5.55
CA CYS A 51 -0.44 8.45 -5.72
C CYS A 51 -0.27 9.84 -5.10
N ILE A 52 -1.26 10.72 -5.20
CA ILE A 52 -1.20 12.05 -4.57
C ILE A 52 -1.13 11.91 -3.05
N LEU A 53 -2.01 11.11 -2.44
CA LEU A 53 -2.01 10.89 -0.99
C LEU A 53 -0.69 10.27 -0.52
N MET A 54 -0.23 9.25 -1.24
CA MET A 54 0.99 8.53 -0.90
C MET A 54 2.25 9.39 -1.08
N TYR A 55 2.27 10.27 -2.08
CA TYR A 55 3.33 11.26 -2.28
C TYR A 55 3.44 12.21 -1.08
N PHE A 56 2.32 12.78 -0.63
CA PHE A 56 2.34 13.68 0.52
C PHE A 56 2.74 12.96 1.82
N ALA A 57 2.24 11.74 2.05
CA ALA A 57 2.65 10.93 3.20
C ALA A 57 4.15 10.62 3.17
N GLY A 58 4.67 10.25 1.99
CA GLY A 58 6.10 10.01 1.76
C GLY A 58 6.95 11.28 1.95
N LEU A 59 6.48 12.43 1.49
CA LEU A 59 7.15 13.72 1.68
C LEU A 59 7.23 14.11 3.15
N ILE A 60 6.18 13.88 3.93
CA ILE A 60 6.18 14.11 5.38
C ILE A 60 7.21 13.19 6.05
N GLY A 61 7.20 11.89 5.73
CA GLY A 61 8.18 10.93 6.25
C GLY A 61 9.63 11.31 5.90
N ALA A 62 9.88 11.70 4.66
CA ALA A 62 11.21 12.13 4.20
C ALA A 62 11.69 13.41 4.87
N ARG A 63 10.80 14.40 5.08
CA ARG A 63 11.16 15.67 5.74
C ARG A 63 11.34 15.54 7.25
N THR A 64 10.60 14.64 7.89
CA THR A 64 10.64 14.44 9.34
C THR A 64 11.61 13.34 9.77
N GLU A 65 12.14 12.56 8.82
CA GLU A 65 12.98 11.38 9.04
C GLU A 65 12.36 10.37 10.02
N LYS A 66 11.03 10.31 10.04
CA LYS A 66 10.23 9.47 10.93
C LYS A 66 9.59 8.33 10.16
N SER A 67 9.38 7.22 10.85
CA SER A 67 8.60 6.10 10.32
C SER A 67 7.16 6.53 10.03
N ALA A 68 6.47 5.80 9.17
CA ALA A 68 5.06 6.07 8.86
C ALA A 68 4.17 6.09 10.10
N MET A 69 4.46 5.27 11.12
CA MET A 69 3.68 5.26 12.35
C MET A 69 4.07 6.39 13.30
N ASP A 70 5.32 6.86 13.25
CA ASP A 70 5.76 8.02 14.02
C ASP A 70 5.20 9.34 13.45
N THR A 71 4.94 9.42 12.15
CA THR A 71 4.27 10.59 11.57
C THR A 71 2.82 10.68 12.01
N VAL A 72 2.14 9.56 12.31
CA VAL A 72 0.78 9.56 12.90
C VAL A 72 0.75 10.24 14.27
N LYS A 73 1.82 10.09 15.08
CA LYS A 73 1.93 10.77 16.38
C LYS A 73 1.89 12.29 16.26
N ILE A 74 2.34 12.85 15.13
CA ILE A 74 2.33 14.31 14.89
C ILE A 74 0.90 14.85 14.91
N SER A 75 -0.05 14.10 14.36
CA SER A 75 -1.46 14.54 14.26
C SER A 75 -2.33 14.05 15.42
N PHE A 76 -2.06 12.84 15.95
CA PHE A 76 -2.96 12.16 16.91
C PHE A 76 -2.35 11.91 18.29
N GLY A 77 -1.11 12.35 18.53
CA GLY A 77 -0.37 12.11 19.76
C GLY A 77 -0.07 10.63 20.02
N SER A 78 0.53 10.34 21.18
CA SER A 78 0.99 8.98 21.51
C SER A 78 -0.15 7.98 21.69
N LYS A 79 -1.27 8.38 22.32
CA LYS A 79 -2.43 7.50 22.54
C LYS A 79 -3.17 7.21 21.24
N GLY A 80 -3.33 8.21 20.35
CA GLY A 80 -3.94 8.00 19.05
C GLY A 80 -3.08 7.14 18.12
N ALA A 81 -1.77 7.34 18.12
CA ALA A 81 -0.86 6.50 17.35
C ALA A 81 -0.90 5.03 17.79
N LEU A 82 -1.11 4.73 19.08
CA LEU A 82 -1.27 3.36 19.56
C LEU A 82 -2.46 2.67 18.88
N LEU A 83 -3.62 3.34 18.78
CA LEU A 83 -4.79 2.81 18.10
C LEU A 83 -4.49 2.47 16.63
N PHE A 84 -3.91 3.41 15.88
CA PHE A 84 -3.55 3.19 14.48
C PHE A 84 -2.47 2.12 14.31
N SER A 85 -1.55 1.97 15.27
CA SER A 85 -0.55 0.91 15.27
C SER A 85 -1.18 -0.46 15.41
N VAL A 86 -2.11 -0.62 16.36
CA VAL A 86 -2.85 -1.87 16.55
C VAL A 86 -3.66 -2.21 15.30
N LEU A 87 -4.39 -1.24 14.74
CA LEU A 87 -5.14 -1.43 13.49
C LEU A 87 -4.23 -1.81 12.32
N ASN A 88 -3.06 -1.18 12.19
CA ASN A 88 -2.09 -1.50 11.15
C ASN A 88 -1.54 -2.93 11.29
N ILE A 89 -1.23 -3.38 12.53
CA ILE A 89 -0.80 -4.76 12.78
C ILE A 89 -1.91 -5.74 12.41
N LEU A 90 -3.16 -5.49 12.83
CA LEU A 90 -4.30 -6.33 12.48
C LEU A 90 -4.48 -6.43 10.96
N GLN A 91 -4.32 -5.32 10.24
CA GLN A 91 -4.38 -5.28 8.77
C GLN A 91 -3.25 -6.11 8.14
N LEU A 92 -2.01 -6.00 8.64
CA LEU A 92 -0.88 -6.79 8.14
C LEU A 92 -1.06 -8.29 8.36
N VAL A 93 -1.56 -8.69 9.54
CA VAL A 93 -1.88 -10.10 9.84
C VAL A 93 -3.01 -10.59 8.92
N GLY A 94 -4.08 -9.82 8.78
CA GLY A 94 -5.19 -10.14 7.88
C GLY A 94 -4.72 -10.29 6.43
N TRP A 95 -3.85 -9.41 5.95
CA TRP A 95 -3.33 -9.46 4.59
C TRP A 95 -2.40 -10.64 4.35
N THR A 96 -1.59 -10.99 5.35
CA THR A 96 -0.77 -12.20 5.33
C THR A 96 -1.64 -13.46 5.22
N ALA A 97 -2.75 -13.52 5.97
CA ALA A 97 -3.68 -14.65 5.88
C ALA A 97 -4.31 -14.77 4.48
N VAL A 98 -4.74 -13.65 3.87
CA VAL A 98 -5.28 -13.64 2.50
C VAL A 98 -4.25 -14.14 1.49
N MET A 99 -2.99 -13.70 1.60
CA MET A 99 -1.92 -14.16 0.72
C MET A 99 -1.64 -15.66 0.85
N ILE A 100 -1.60 -16.19 2.08
CA ILE A 100 -1.40 -17.63 2.33
C ILE A 100 -2.56 -18.45 1.76
N ILE A 101 -3.80 -18.05 2.01
CA ILE A 101 -5.00 -18.76 1.51
C ILE A 101 -5.04 -18.70 -0.01
N GLY A 102 -4.75 -17.54 -0.61
CA GLY A 102 -4.67 -17.37 -2.06
C GLY A 102 -3.58 -18.26 -2.68
N GLY A 103 -2.40 -18.31 -2.08
CA GLY A 103 -1.29 -19.17 -2.52
C GLY A 103 -1.64 -20.66 -2.42
N ALA A 104 -2.24 -21.09 -1.30
CA ALA A 104 -2.64 -22.49 -1.11
C ALA A 104 -3.68 -22.96 -2.14
N ARG A 105 -4.63 -22.09 -2.52
CA ARG A 105 -5.62 -22.37 -3.56
C ARG A 105 -5.04 -22.45 -4.97
N ALA A 106 -3.85 -21.89 -5.21
CA ALA A 106 -3.20 -21.96 -6.52
C ALA A 106 -2.39 -23.25 -6.72
N THR A 107 -2.07 -23.97 -5.64
CA THR A 107 -1.23 -25.19 -5.66
C THR A 107 -2.03 -26.50 -5.63
N GLY A 108 -3.36 -26.45 -5.63
CA GLY A 108 -4.27 -27.61 -5.68
C GLY A 108 -5.43 -27.35 -6.62
#